data_AF-A0A3D5Z595-F1
#
_entry.id   AF-A0A3D5Z595-F1
#
_cell.length_a   1.000
_cell.length_b   1.000
_cell.length_c   1.000
_cell.angle_alpha   90.00
_cell.angle_beta   90.00
_cell.angle_gamma   90.00
#
_symmetry.space_group_name_H-M   'P 1'
#
loop_
_entity.id
_entity.type
_entity.pdbx_description
1 polymer ?
#
loop_
_entity_poly.entity_id
_entity_poly.type
_entity_poly.pdbx_seq_one_letter_code
_entity_poly.pdbx_strand_id
1 'polypeptide(L)' 'MVNEEDWGLRKLAYPIQKKSTGFYQLFEFAAEPTFAKTLETQFRRDERIIRFLTFSKDKYAQAYSERRINKSKVKTEKEN' A
#
# COMPACT_ATOMS: atom_id res chain seq x y z
N MET A 1 -8.96 9.01 -0.62
CA MET A 1 -8.17 7.97 0.07
C MET A 1 -9.16 7.09 0.84
N VAL A 2 -9.03 5.77 0.77
CA VAL A 2 -9.98 4.80 1.36
C VAL A 2 -9.38 4.16 2.61
N ASN A 3 -8.12 3.76 2.54
CA ASN A 3 -7.40 3.13 3.65
C ASN A 3 -5.90 3.42 3.53
N GLU A 4 -5.24 3.46 4.68
CA GLU A 4 -3.80 3.66 4.81
C GLU A 4 -3.27 2.69 5.87
N GLU A 5 -2.21 1.96 5.54
CA GLU A 5 -1.53 1.09 6.49
C GLU A 5 -0.03 1.31 6.41
N ASP A 6 0.55 1.69 7.55
CA ASP A 6 1.99 1.68 7.75
C ASP A 6 2.40 0.35 8.38
N TRP A 7 3.18 -0.44 7.64
CA TRP A 7 3.73 -1.70 8.13
C TRP A 7 5.14 -1.53 8.72
N GLY A 8 5.69 -0.31 8.66
CA GLY A 8 6.98 0.05 9.20
C GLY A 8 8.15 -0.63 8.48
N LEU A 9 9.27 -0.69 9.19
CA LEU A 9 10.51 -1.26 8.71
C LEU A 9 10.43 -2.80 8.69
N ARG A 10 10.60 -3.40 7.51
CA ARG A 10 10.65 -4.86 7.35
C ARG A 10 11.93 -5.27 6.62
N LYS A 11 12.40 -6.49 6.91
CA LYS A 11 13.52 -7.11 6.20
C LYS A 11 13.07 -7.61 4.83
N LEU A 12 13.81 -7.26 3.79
CA LEU A 12 13.55 -7.71 2.42
C LEU A 12 13.99 -9.17 2.26
N ALA A 13 13.27 -9.94 1.44
CA ALA A 13 13.64 -11.32 1.14
C ALA A 13 15.01 -11.42 0.41
N TYR A 14 15.33 -10.40 -0.38
CA TYR A 14 16.63 -10.23 -1.05
C TYR A 14 16.98 -8.74 -1.14
N PRO A 15 18.27 -8.37 -1.24
CA PRO A 15 18.66 -6.98 -1.32
C PRO A 15 18.15 -6.30 -2.61
N ILE A 16 17.58 -5.11 -2.49
CA ILE A 16 17.18 -4.25 -3.61
C ILE A 16 18.06 -3.01 -3.53
N GLN A 17 18.76 -2.66 -4.62
CA GLN A 17 19.70 -1.52 -4.63
C GLN A 17 20.68 -1.54 -3.43
N LYS A 18 21.18 -2.74 -3.06
CA LYS A 18 22.06 -2.98 -1.90
C LYS A 18 21.44 -2.66 -0.52
N LYS A 19 20.13 -2.40 -0.43
CA LYS A 19 19.39 -2.26 0.83
C LYS A 19 18.81 -3.62 1.24
N SER A 20 18.91 -3.97 2.51
CA SER A 20 18.39 -5.24 3.08
C SER A 20 17.07 -5.08 3.86
N THR A 21 16.68 -3.83 4.14
CA THR A 21 15.44 -3.46 4.82
C THR A 21 14.74 -2.34 4.06
N GLY A 22 13.44 -2.18 4.28
CA GLY A 22 12.65 -1.10 3.69
C GLY A 22 11.37 -0.84 4.48
N PHE A 23 10.85 0.38 4.36
CA PHE A 23 9.54 0.73 4.90
C PHE A 23 8.46 0.31 3.92
N TYR A 24 7.43 -0.36 4.43
CA TYR A 24 6.29 -0.79 3.64
C TYR A 24 5.07 0.06 3.97
N GLN A 25 4.52 0.70 2.96
CA GLN A 25 3.29 1.48 3.05
C GLN A 25 2.26 0.90 2.08
N LEU A 26 1.03 0.74 2.55
CA LEU A 26 -0.09 0.34 1.70
C LEU A 26 -1.09 1.49 1.63
N PHE A 27 -1.38 1.91 0.40
CA PHE A 27 -2.36 2.92 0.11
C PHE A 27 -3.52 2.32 -0.69
N GLU A 28 -4.73 2.55 -0.21
CA GLU A 28 -5.94 2.26 -0.95
C GLU A 28 -6.63 3.57 -1.32
N PHE A 29 -6.87 3.78 -2.60
CA PHE A 29 -7.51 4.98 -3.10
C PHE A 29 -8.46 4.66 -4.26
N ALA A 30 -9.50 5.48 -4.37
CA ALA A 30 -10.34 5.55 -5.55
C ALA A 30 -9.94 6.80 -6.33
N ALA A 31 -9.59 6.63 -7.59
CA ALA A 31 -9.20 7.71 -8.49
C ALA A 31 -9.56 7.33 -9.94
N GLU A 32 -9.52 8.33 -10.81
CA GLU A 32 -9.73 8.15 -12.24
C GLU A 32 -8.51 7.42 -12.87
N PRO A 33 -8.69 6.57 -13.91
CA PRO A 33 -7.60 5.73 -14.42
C PRO A 33 -6.34 6.47 -14.90
N THR A 34 -6.46 7.72 -15.38
CA THR A 34 -5.29 8.53 -15.80
C THR A 34 -4.40 8.92 -14.63
N PHE A 35 -4.95 8.99 -13.42
CA PHE A 35 -4.19 9.29 -12.21
C PHE A 35 -3.11 8.25 -11.94
N ALA A 36 -3.39 6.96 -12.17
CA ALA A 36 -2.43 5.88 -11.93
C ALA A 36 -1.12 6.08 -12.72
N LYS A 37 -1.22 6.46 -14.00
CA LYS A 37 -0.04 6.71 -14.84
C LYS A 37 0.80 7.89 -14.35
N THR A 38 0.14 8.96 -13.90
CA THR A 38 0.81 10.13 -13.35
C THR A 38 1.51 9.78 -12.04
N LEU A 39 0.84 9.05 -11.16
CA LEU A 39 1.38 8.57 -9.89
C LEU A 39 2.63 7.70 -10.10
N GLU A 40 2.57 6.71 -10.98
CA GLU A 40 3.71 5.86 -11.29
C GLU A 40 4.90 6.62 -11.87
N THR A 41 4.63 7.68 -12.66
CA THR A 41 5.68 8.56 -13.17
C THR A 41 6.39 9.29 -12.03
N GLN A 42 5.65 9.78 -11.04
CA GLN A 42 6.24 10.43 -9.87
C GLN A 42 7.01 9.43 -9.01
N PHE A 43 6.48 8.22 -8.79
CA PHE A 43 7.18 7.18 -8.03
C PHE A 43 8.48 6.72 -8.67
N ARG A 44 8.58 6.72 -10.02
CA ARG A 44 9.84 6.43 -10.71
C ARG A 44 10.85 7.56 -10.62
N ARG A 45 10.40 8.81 -10.48
CA ARG A 45 11.26 10.00 -10.34
C ARG A 45 11.79 10.18 -8.93
N ASP A 46 11.07 9.67 -7.94
CA ASP A 46 11.47 9.77 -6.54
C ASP A 46 12.43 8.63 -6.16
N GLU A 47 13.70 8.97 -5.93
CA GLU A 47 14.76 8.02 -5.56
C GLU A 47 14.54 7.38 -4.17
N ARG A 48 13.66 7.95 -3.34
CA ARG A 48 13.34 7.39 -2.01
C ARG A 48 12.49 6.12 -2.14
N ILE A 49 11.79 5.94 -3.26
CA ILE A 49 10.93 4.79 -3.51
C ILE A 49 11.72 3.74 -4.29
N ILE A 50 12.15 2.68 -3.60
CA ILE A 50 12.96 1.62 -4.21
C ILE A 50 12.14 0.63 -5.05
N ARG A 51 10.83 0.50 -4.76
CA ARG A 51 9.89 -0.37 -5.46
C ARG A 51 8.45 0.00 -5.12
N PHE A 52 7.56 -0.04 -6.11
CA PHE A 52 6.13 0.12 -5.95
C PHE A 52 5.37 -0.91 -6.79
N LEU A 53 4.12 -1.17 -6.41
CA LEU A 53 3.19 -2.00 -7.18
C LEU A 53 1.81 -1.37 -7.09
N THR A 54 1.31 -0.92 -8.22
CA THR A 54 -0.07 -0.46 -8.37
C THR A 54 -0.87 -1.58 -9.03
N PHE A 55 -2.03 -1.93 -8.47
CA PHE A 55 -2.92 -2.90 -9.07
C PHE A 55 -4.37 -2.44 -8.93
N SER A 56 -5.20 -2.82 -9.91
CA SER A 56 -6.64 -2.54 -9.87
C SER A 56 -7.35 -3.60 -9.04
N LYS A 57 -8.34 -3.19 -8.24
CA LYS A 57 -9.19 -4.11 -7.47
C LYS A 57 -10.42 -4.47 -8.27
N ASP A 58 -10.74 -5.76 -8.31
CA ASP A 58 -12.03 -6.23 -8.81
C ASP A 58 -13.10 -6.16 -7.69
N LYS A 59 -14.34 -6.52 -8.05
CA LYS A 59 -15.49 -6.52 -7.12
C LYS A 59 -15.24 -7.39 -5.89
N TYR A 60 -14.57 -8.53 -6.05
CA TYR A 60 -14.33 -9.48 -4.97
C TYR A 60 -13.21 -9.03 -4.05
N ALA A 61 -12.11 -8.48 -4.59
CA ALA A 61 -11.00 -7.93 -3.83
C ALA A 61 -11.41 -6.69 -3.03
N GLN A 62 -12.31 -5.86 -3.58
CA GLN A 62 -12.89 -4.74 -2.85
C GLN A 62 -13.69 -5.23 -1.63
N ALA A 63 -14.64 -6.15 -1.82
CA ALA A 63 -15.44 -6.70 -0.73
C ALA A 63 -14.57 -7.39 0.34
N TYR A 64 -13.48 -8.05 -0.06
CA TYR A 64 -12.50 -8.62 0.88
C TYR A 64 -11.76 -7.54 1.67
N SER A 65 -11.31 -6.46 1.02
CA SER A 65 -10.64 -5.36 1.71
C SER A 65 -11.53 -4.69 2.74
N GLU A 66 -12.79 -4.40 2.39
CA GLU A 66 -13.76 -3.82 3.32
C GLU A 66 -13.95 -4.69 4.56
N ARG A 67 -14.09 -6.02 4.39
CA ARG A 67 -14.18 -6.97 5.52
C ARG A 67 -12.92 -6.97 6.38
N ARG A 68 -11.73 -6.95 5.76
CA ARG A 68 -10.43 -6.95 6.46
C ARG A 68 -10.24 -5.66 7.26
N ILE A 69 -10.56 -4.52 6.67
CA ILE A 69 -10.47 -3.19 7.30
C ILE A 69 -11.45 -3.09 8.48
N ASN A 70 -12.69 -3.56 8.31
CA ASN A 70 -13.65 -3.55 9.42
C ASN A 70 -13.18 -4.43 10.58
N LYS A 71 -12.56 -5.58 10.28
CA LYS A 71 -11.97 -6.46 11.30
C LYS A 71 -10.79 -5.80 12.02
N SER A 72 -9.93 -5.05 11.33
CA SER A 72 -8.83 -4.33 11.98
C SER A 72 -9.34 -3.17 12.85
N LYS A 73 -10.31 -2.38 12.38
CA LYS A 73 -10.93 -1.31 13.17
C LYS A 73 -11.55 -1.80 14.47
N VAL A 74 -12.33 -2.88 14.40
CA VAL A 74 -12.96 -3.50 15.59
C VAL A 74 -11.92 -4.01 16.60
N LYS A 75 -10.73 -4.42 16.16
CA LYS A 75 -9.65 -4.80 17.09
C LYS A 75 -9.07 -3.58 17.79
N THR A 76 -8.76 -2.52 17.04
CA THR A 76 -8.22 -1.28 17.59
C THR A 76 -9.17 -0.63 18.61
N GLU A 77 -10.49 -0.69 18.38
CA GLU A 77 -11.49 -0.18 19.33
C GLU A 77 -11.62 -1.00 20.62
N LYS A 78 -11.17 -2.26 20.63
CA LYS A 78 -11.22 -3.13 21.82
C LYS A 78 -9.96 -3.07 22.68
N GLU A 79 -8.86 -2.60 22.11
CA GLU A 79 -7.57 -2.46 22.79
C GLU A 79 -7.41 -1.09 23.47
N ASN A 80 -8.33 -0.14 23.18
CA ASN A 80 -8.48 1.15 23.85
C ASN A 80 -9.66 1.15 24.82
#